data_AF-A0A0D7E1R2-F1
#
_entry.id   AF-A0A0D7E1R2-F1
#
_cell.length_a   1.000
_cell.length_b   1.000
_cell.length_c   1.000
_cell.angle_alpha   90.00
_cell.angle_beta   90.00
_cell.angle_gamma   90.00
#
_symmetry.space_group_name_H-M   'P 1'
#
loop_
_entity.id
_entity.type
_entity.pdbx_description
1 polymer ?
#
loop_
_entity_poly.entity_id
_entity_poly.type
_entity_poly.pdbx_seq_one_letter_code
_entity_poly.pdbx_strand_id
1 'polypeptide(L)' 'MRLHHKSLCHILCGGAVVIATNPASAAFIEDSKASIDLRNFYMNRDFRQSGAAQSKAEEWAQGFMLKMETGYTEGPVGFG' A
#
# COMPACT_ATOMS: atom_id res chain seq x y z
N MET A 1 47.92 -27.09 -35.77
CA MET A 1 47.56 -25.68 -35.47
C MET A 1 46.30 -25.33 -36.23
N ARG A 2 45.13 -25.33 -35.56
CA ARG A 2 43.83 -24.72 -35.96
C ARG A 2 42.79 -25.08 -34.88
N LEU A 3 43.06 -24.65 -33.65
CA LEU A 3 42.00 -24.31 -32.70
C LEU A 3 41.30 -23.06 -33.28
N HIS A 4 39.98 -22.92 -33.12
CA HIS A 4 39.11 -21.76 -33.44
C HIS A 4 38.02 -22.01 -34.49
N HIS A 5 36.92 -22.61 -34.03
CA HIS A 5 35.60 -22.27 -34.59
C HIS A 5 34.47 -22.34 -33.56
N LYS A 6 34.60 -23.18 -32.49
CA LYS A 6 33.51 -23.44 -31.54
C LYS A 6 33.43 -22.49 -30.32
N SER A 7 34.44 -21.69 -30.05
CA SER A 7 34.47 -20.82 -28.84
C SER A 7 33.99 -19.39 -29.06
N LEU A 8 33.68 -18.97 -30.30
CA LEU A 8 33.21 -17.60 -30.58
C LEU A 8 31.67 -17.46 -30.49
N CYS A 9 30.93 -18.58 -30.54
CA CYS A 9 29.47 -18.60 -30.53
C CYS A 9 28.85 -18.57 -29.11
N HIS A 10 29.67 -18.39 -28.08
CA HIS A 10 29.22 -18.34 -26.68
C HIS A 10 29.18 -16.92 -26.10
N ILE A 11 29.50 -15.89 -26.90
CA ILE A 11 29.66 -14.49 -26.41
C ILE A 11 28.74 -13.49 -27.14
N LEU A 12 27.92 -13.92 -28.10
CA LEU A 12 26.81 -13.10 -28.63
C LEU A 12 25.49 -13.69 -28.16
N CYS A 13 24.64 -12.84 -27.56
CA CYS A 13 23.30 -13.12 -27.02
C CYS A 13 23.20 -13.61 -25.57
N GLY A 14 24.29 -13.59 -24.79
CA GLY A 14 24.25 -13.63 -23.32
C GLY A 14 23.78 -12.31 -22.67
N GLY A 15 22.87 -11.59 -23.31
CA GLY A 15 22.57 -10.20 -22.98
C GLY A 15 21.20 -9.75 -23.45
N ALA A 16 20.16 -10.55 -23.21
CA ALA A 16 18.81 -10.02 -23.08
C ALA A 16 18.52 -9.89 -21.58
N VAL A 17 19.16 -8.89 -20.94
CA VAL A 17 18.54 -8.33 -19.74
C VAL A 17 17.22 -7.78 -20.23
N VAL A 18 16.14 -8.47 -19.86
CA VAL A 18 14.78 -7.94 -19.94
C VAL A 18 14.82 -6.66 -19.11
N ILE A 19 15.04 -5.54 -19.77
CA ILE A 19 14.65 -4.24 -19.20
C ILE A 19 13.14 -4.30 -19.24
N ALA A 20 12.56 -4.82 -18.16
CA ALA A 20 11.17 -4.58 -17.85
C ALA A 20 11.03 -3.07 -17.70
N THR A 21 10.74 -2.38 -18.81
CA THR A 21 9.87 -1.20 -18.76
C THR A 21 8.69 -1.62 -17.89
N ASN A 22 8.42 -0.90 -16.82
CA ASN A 22 7.86 -1.42 -15.57
C ASN A 22 6.34 -1.15 -15.49
N PRO A 23 5.46 -1.87 -16.22
CA PRO A 23 4.01 -1.63 -16.16
C PRO A 23 3.45 -2.02 -14.79
N ALA A 24 4.15 -2.87 -14.03
CA ALA A 24 3.78 -3.26 -12.68
C ALA A 24 3.67 -2.07 -11.70
N SER A 25 4.46 -1.00 -11.91
CA SER A 25 4.34 0.23 -11.11
C SER A 25 3.15 1.09 -11.56
N ALA A 26 2.74 1.00 -12.81
CA ALA A 26 1.61 1.78 -13.32
C ALA A 26 0.33 1.29 -12.65
N ALA A 27 -0.01 0.00 -12.74
CA ALA A 27 -1.20 -0.54 -12.08
C ALA A 27 -1.17 -0.39 -10.55
N PHE A 28 0.00 -0.55 -9.91
CA PHE A 28 0.15 -0.37 -8.47
C PHE A 28 -0.23 1.05 -8.01
N ILE A 29 0.20 2.08 -8.75
CA ILE A 29 -0.07 3.49 -8.42
C ILE A 29 -1.42 3.96 -8.97
N GLU A 30 -1.76 3.59 -10.20
CA GLU A 30 -3.00 3.98 -10.88
C GLU A 30 -4.24 3.46 -10.15
N ASP A 31 -4.18 2.24 -9.61
CA ASP A 31 -5.29 1.66 -8.84
C ASP A 31 -5.22 2.00 -7.32
N SER A 32 -4.19 2.72 -6.88
CA SER A 32 -4.07 3.16 -5.48
C SER A 32 -5.17 4.16 -5.11
N LYS A 33 -5.68 4.05 -3.89
CA LYS A 33 -6.69 4.94 -3.31
C LYS A 33 -6.24 5.41 -1.95
N ALA A 34 -6.36 6.70 -1.70
CA ALA A 34 -6.13 7.28 -0.38
C ALA A 34 -7.32 8.16 0.01
N SER A 35 -7.73 8.05 1.28
CA SER A 35 -8.74 8.92 1.87
C SER A 35 -8.31 9.41 3.24
N ILE A 36 -8.70 10.63 3.57
CA ILE A 36 -8.50 11.21 4.90
C ILE A 36 -9.87 11.50 5.48
N ASP A 37 -10.19 10.81 6.57
CA ASP A 37 -11.40 11.04 7.35
C ASP A 37 -11.08 12.01 8.49
N LEU A 38 -11.68 13.21 8.41
CA LEU A 38 -11.67 14.18 9.50
C LEU A 38 -12.99 14.05 10.26
N ARG A 39 -12.92 13.66 11.53
CA ARG A 39 -14.11 13.46 12.36
C ARG A 39 -14.05 14.36 13.58
N ASN A 40 -14.99 15.28 13.68
CA ASN A 40 -15.25 15.98 14.93
C ASN A 40 -16.33 15.21 15.70
N PHE A 41 -16.03 14.83 16.94
CA PHE A 41 -16.92 14.03 17.77
C PHE A 41 -17.13 14.72 19.11
N TYR A 42 -18.40 14.90 19.46
CA TYR A 42 -18.83 15.40 20.77
C TYR A 42 -19.74 14.36 21.41
N MET A 43 -19.44 13.99 22.65
CA MET A 43 -20.25 13.06 23.43
C MET A 43 -20.59 13.68 24.78
N ASN A 44 -21.87 13.63 25.12
CA ASN A 44 -22.38 14.00 26.43
C ASN A 44 -23.22 12.84 26.97
N ARG A 45 -22.84 12.34 28.14
CA ARG A 45 -23.43 11.17 28.80
C ARG A 45 -23.87 11.54 30.20
N ASP A 46 -25.16 11.36 30.49
CA ASP A 46 -25.75 11.52 31.82
C ASP A 46 -25.90 10.15 32.49
N PHE A 47 -25.34 9.97 33.68
CA PHE A 47 -25.41 8.72 34.43
C PHE A 47 -26.51 8.80 35.48
N ARG A 48 -27.61 8.08 35.25
CA ARG A 48 -28.82 8.17 36.07
C ARG A 48 -29.01 7.01 37.06
N GLN A 49 -27.97 6.19 37.24
CA GLN A 49 -28.02 5.04 38.16
C GLN A 49 -27.77 5.47 39.62
N SER A 50 -28.45 4.82 40.57
CA SER A 50 -28.21 5.03 42.01
C SER A 50 -26.80 4.56 42.39
N GLY A 51 -26.03 5.40 43.09
CA GLY A 51 -24.65 5.08 43.48
C GLY A 51 -23.62 5.24 42.35
N ALA A 52 -23.95 5.91 41.25
CA ALA A 52 -22.96 6.23 40.21
C ALA A 52 -21.79 7.04 40.79
N ALA A 53 -20.56 6.61 40.52
CA ALA A 53 -19.36 7.34 40.94
C ALA A 53 -19.21 8.71 40.25
N GLN A 54 -19.80 8.86 39.07
CA GLN A 54 -19.79 10.09 38.28
C GLN A 54 -21.16 10.32 37.65
N SER A 55 -21.72 11.52 37.79
CA SER A 55 -23.08 11.85 37.33
C SER A 55 -23.15 12.28 35.86
N LYS A 56 -22.07 12.85 35.31
CA LYS A 56 -22.02 13.31 33.91
C LYS A 56 -20.62 13.07 33.32
N ALA A 57 -20.54 12.66 32.07
CA ALA A 57 -19.31 12.68 31.28
C ALA A 57 -19.52 13.49 30.01
N GLU A 58 -18.57 14.37 29.70
CA GLU A 58 -18.57 15.16 28.49
C GLU A 58 -17.19 15.09 27.85
N GLU A 59 -17.17 14.86 26.54
CA GLU A 59 -15.93 14.68 25.81
C GLU A 59 -16.04 15.29 24.42
N TRP A 60 -14.99 16.01 24.02
CA TRP A 60 -14.82 16.53 22.68
C TRP A 60 -13.50 16.03 22.11
N ALA A 61 -13.56 15.46 20.91
CA ALA A 61 -12.41 14.92 20.23
C ALA A 61 -12.42 15.29 18.75
N GLN A 62 -11.23 15.51 18.21
CA GLN A 62 -10.99 15.62 16.77
C GLN A 62 -10.15 14.41 16.35
N GLY A 63 -10.73 13.56 15.52
CA GLY A 63 -10.07 12.42 14.90
C GLY A 63 -9.57 12.76 13.49
N PHE A 64 -8.41 12.20 13.16
CA PHE A 64 -7.83 12.18 11.83
C PHE A 64 -7.53 10.71 11.51
N MET A 65 -8.09 10.19 10.43
CA MET A 65 -7.83 8.80 10.01
C MET A 65 -7.41 8.79 8.54
N LEU A 66 -6.16 8.38 8.32
CA LEU A 66 -5.62 8.15 6.98
C LEU A 66 -5.86 6.70 6.58
N LYS A 67 -6.47 6.50 5.42
CA LYS A 67 -6.64 5.20 4.79
C LYS A 67 -5.92 5.23 3.46
N MET A 68 -5.04 4.26 3.23
CA MET A 68 -4.33 4.09 1.97
C MET A 68 -4.41 2.63 1.57
N GLU A 69 -4.82 2.39 0.34
CA GLU A 69 -4.93 1.08 -0.28
C GLU A 69 -4.16 1.17 -1.59
N THR A 70 -3.22 0.24 -1.81
CA THR A 70 -2.43 0.23 -3.04
C THR A 70 -3.10 -0.64 -4.09
N GLY A 71 -2.79 -0.39 -5.36
CA GLY A 71 -3.12 -1.33 -6.43
C GLY A 71 -2.25 -2.59 -6.31
N TYR A 72 -2.56 -3.62 -7.10
CA TYR A 72 -1.69 -4.80 -7.16
C TYR A 72 -0.67 -4.66 -8.29
N THR A 73 0.56 -5.12 -8.05
CA THR A 73 1.58 -5.22 -9.10
C THR A 73 1.15 -6.19 -10.20
N GLU A 74 1.45 -5.87 -11.45
CA GLU A 74 1.20 -6.78 -12.57
C GLU A 74 2.08 -8.04 -12.52
N GLY A 75 1.48 -9.19 -12.81
CA GLY A 75 2.18 -10.47 -12.92
C GLY A 75 1.32 -11.66 -12.46
N PRO A 76 1.82 -12.89 -12.57
CA PRO A 76 1.11 -14.09 -12.12
C PRO A 76 0.78 -14.10 -10.61
N VAL A 77 1.48 -13.27 -9.82
CA VAL A 77 1.23 -13.01 -8.41
C VAL A 77 1.31 -11.50 -8.19
N GLY A 78 0.24 -10.89 -7.71
CA GLY A 78 0.18 -9.46 -7.41
C GLY A 78 0.44 -9.16 -5.95
N PHE A 79 1.21 -8.11 -5.67
CA PHE A 79 1.47 -7.58 -4.33
C PHE A 79 0.81 -6.20 -4.18
N GLY A 80 0.17 -5.94 -3.04
CA GLY A 80 -0.59 -4.72 -2.73
C GLY A 80 -0.78 -4.51 -1.22
#